data_AF-G8TV34-F1
#
_entry.id   AF-G8TV34-F1
#
_cell.length_a   1.000
_cell.length_b   1.000
_cell.length_c   1.000
_cell.angle_alpha   90.00
_cell.angle_beta   90.00
_cell.angle_gamma   90.00
#
_symmetry.space_group_name_H-M   'P 1'
#
loop_
_entity.id
_entity.type
_entity.pdbx_description
1 polymer ?
#
loop_
_entity_poly.entity_id
_entity_poly.type
_entity_poly.pdbx_seq_one_letter_code
_entity_poly.pdbx_strand_id
1 'polypeptide(L)'
;MRTLDTEEFVVRLREKLDEEIAEYRRAEASAEAIEELADILEVIYHLAEVHGATVEELEAVRIRKRDKRGGFGQRLFLIEADE
;
A
#
# COMPACT_ATOMS: atom_id res chain seq x y z
N MET A 1 8.01 7.79 -23.71
CA MET A 1 8.39 6.88 -22.61
C MET A 1 9.85 7.16 -22.28
N ARG A 2 10.18 7.54 -21.04
CA ARG A 2 11.54 7.79 -20.57
C ARG A 2 11.79 6.86 -19.39
N THR A 3 12.92 6.16 -19.39
CA THR A 3 13.38 5.39 -18.23
C THR A 3 13.91 6.37 -17.19
N LEU A 4 13.34 6.35 -15.98
CA LEU A 4 13.81 7.14 -14.84
C LEU A 4 15.00 6.42 -14.20
N ASP A 5 15.89 7.16 -13.57
CA ASP A 5 16.85 6.54 -12.65
C ASP A 5 16.13 6.05 -11.38
N THR A 6 16.80 5.23 -10.58
CA THR A 6 16.19 4.60 -9.42
C THR A 6 15.62 5.63 -8.44
N GLU A 7 16.34 6.74 -8.18
CA GLU A 7 15.90 7.75 -7.21
C GLU A 7 14.67 8.52 -7.71
N GLU A 8 14.68 8.96 -8.97
CA GLU A 8 13.55 9.63 -9.62
C GLU A 8 12.33 8.69 -9.66
N PHE A 9 12.54 7.39 -9.91
CA PHE A 9 11.48 6.38 -9.90
C PHE A 9 10.83 6.21 -8.51
N VAL A 10 11.62 6.15 -7.43
CA VAL A 10 11.08 6.07 -6.07
C VAL A 10 10.23 7.29 -5.72
N VAL A 11 10.69 8.49 -6.07
CA VAL A 11 9.94 9.73 -5.83
C VAL A 11 8.59 9.67 -6.53
N ARG A 12 8.58 9.27 -7.80
CA ARG A 12 7.34 9.16 -8.60
C ARG A 12 6.38 8.09 -8.06
N LEU A 13 6.88 6.96 -7.55
CA LEU A 13 6.03 5.94 -6.92
C LEU A 13 5.38 6.46 -5.63
N ARG A 14 6.08 7.28 -4.84
CA ARG A 14 5.50 7.90 -3.63
C ARG A 14 4.43 8.91 -3.98
N GLU A 15 4.69 9.78 -4.96
CA GLU A 15 3.69 10.72 -5.47
C GLU A 15 2.47 9.99 -6.04
N LYS A 16 2.68 8.88 -6.74
CA LYS A 16 1.59 8.04 -7.25
C LYS A 16 0.78 7.44 -6.11
N LEU A 17 1.43 6.91 -5.06
CA LEU A 17 0.72 6.39 -3.89
C LEU A 17 -0.21 7.45 -3.24
N ASP A 18 0.27 8.69 -3.12
CA ASP A 18 -0.52 9.79 -2.56
C ASP A 18 -1.71 10.16 -3.47
N GLU A 19 -1.53 10.09 -4.79
CA GLU A 19 -2.58 10.28 -5.80
C GLU A 19 -3.69 9.23 -5.64
N GLU A 20 -3.35 7.93 -5.70
CA GLU A 20 -4.32 6.82 -5.62
C GLU A 20 -5.09 6.83 -4.30
N ILE A 21 -4.41 7.14 -3.18
CA ILE A 21 -5.07 7.28 -1.88
C ILE A 21 -6.09 8.43 -1.91
N ALA A 22 -5.78 9.53 -2.61
CA ALA A 22 -6.69 10.65 -2.73
C ALA A 22 -7.89 10.31 -3.64
N GLU A 23 -7.70 9.51 -4.69
CA GLU A 23 -8.75 9.01 -5.57
C GLU A 23 -9.67 8.04 -4.82
N TYR A 24 -9.13 7.05 -4.10
CA TYR A 24 -9.90 6.16 -3.23
C TYR A 24 -10.77 6.92 -2.21
N ARG A 25 -10.26 8.03 -1.65
CA ARG A 25 -11.02 8.87 -0.71
C ARG A 25 -12.15 9.67 -1.37
N ARG A 26 -12.04 9.96 -2.66
CA ARG A 26 -13.06 10.70 -3.43
C ARG A 26 -14.07 9.76 -4.09
N ALA A 27 -13.74 8.49 -4.25
CA ALA A 27 -14.59 7.50 -4.89
C ALA A 27 -16.00 7.48 -4.27
N GLU A 28 -17.02 7.69 -5.10
CA GLU A 28 -18.42 7.72 -4.65
C GLU A 28 -19.11 6.37 -4.82
N ALA A 29 -18.58 5.53 -5.73
CA ALA A 29 -19.10 4.21 -6.03
C ALA A 29 -18.16 3.11 -5.54
N SER A 30 -18.73 1.96 -5.14
CA SER A 30 -17.92 0.81 -4.71
C SER A 30 -17.06 0.23 -5.83
N ALA A 31 -17.47 0.36 -7.09
CA ALA A 31 -16.67 -0.11 -8.22
C ALA A 31 -15.40 0.72 -8.38
N GLU A 32 -15.54 2.05 -8.41
CA GLU A 32 -14.43 3.01 -8.42
C GLU A 32 -13.49 2.76 -7.23
N ALA A 33 -14.04 2.67 -6.00
CA ALA A 33 -13.22 2.41 -4.82
C ALA A 33 -12.42 1.09 -4.90
N ILE A 34 -12.91 0.06 -5.60
CA ILE A 34 -12.19 -1.20 -5.80
C ILE A 34 -11.07 -1.04 -6.84
N GLU A 35 -11.28 -0.24 -7.88
CA GLU A 35 -10.24 0.11 -8.86
C GLU A 35 -9.10 0.85 -8.18
N GLU A 36 -9.40 1.92 -7.42
CA GLU A 36 -8.37 2.69 -6.71
C GLU A 36 -7.61 1.84 -5.68
N LEU A 37 -8.29 0.89 -5.01
CA LEU A 37 -7.63 -0.04 -4.09
C LEU A 37 -6.68 -1.02 -4.82
N ALA A 38 -6.99 -1.41 -6.06
CA ALA A 38 -6.11 -2.24 -6.87
C ALA A 38 -4.87 -1.44 -7.29
N ASP A 39 -5.04 -0.17 -7.67
CA ASP A 39 -3.93 0.71 -8.07
C ASP A 39 -3.01 1.01 -6.87
N ILE A 40 -3.57 1.27 -5.68
CA ILE A 40 -2.81 1.35 -4.42
C ILE A 40 -1.98 0.08 -4.19
N LEU A 41 -2.56 -1.10 -4.42
CA LEU A 41 -1.88 -2.38 -4.20
C LEU A 41 -0.71 -2.56 -5.18
N GLU A 42 -0.89 -2.19 -6.45
CA GLU A 42 0.17 -2.22 -7.46
C GLU A 42 1.35 -1.32 -7.07
N VAL A 43 1.06 -0.10 -6.59
CA VAL A 43 2.11 0.84 -6.14
C VAL A 43 2.85 0.30 -4.91
N ILE A 44 2.12 -0.29 -3.94
CA ILE A 44 2.73 -0.91 -2.75
C ILE A 44 3.68 -2.03 -3.13
N TYR A 45 3.33 -2.88 -4.11
CA TYR A 45 4.20 -3.97 -4.57
C TYR A 45 5.49 -3.43 -5.19
N HIS A 46 5.40 -2.43 -6.07
CA HIS A 46 6.60 -1.81 -6.65
C HIS A 46 7.47 -1.12 -5.59
N LEU A 47 6.87 -0.47 -4.59
CA LEU A 47 7.62 0.12 -3.47
C LEU A 47 8.33 -0.95 -2.63
N ALA A 48 7.73 -2.13 -2.44
CA ALA A 48 8.38 -3.23 -1.74
C ALA A 48 9.64 -3.72 -2.49
N GLU A 49 9.54 -3.86 -3.81
CA GLU A 49 10.68 -4.23 -4.67
C GLU A 49 11.80 -3.19 -4.62
N VAL A 50 11.46 -1.90 -4.64
CA VAL A 50 12.41 -0.80 -4.42
C VAL A 50 13.16 -0.94 -3.08
N HIS A 51 12.48 -1.44 -2.05
CA HIS A 51 13.07 -1.72 -0.74
C HIS A 51 13.77 -3.10 -0.66
N GLY A 52 13.88 -3.82 -1.77
CA GLY A 52 14.56 -5.11 -1.85
C GLY A 52 13.76 -6.27 -1.28
N ALA A 53 12.44 -6.14 -1.14
CA ALA A 53 11.55 -7.18 -0.66
C ALA A 53 10.66 -7.71 -1.79
N THR A 54 10.36 -9.01 -1.77
CA THR A 54 9.34 -9.58 -2.66
C THR A 54 7.93 -9.35 -2.13
N VAL A 55 6.93 -9.56 -2.98
CA VAL A 55 5.51 -9.53 -2.58
C VAL A 55 5.23 -10.56 -1.47
N GLU A 56 5.84 -11.74 -1.55
CA GLU A 56 5.68 -12.79 -0.54
C GLU A 56 6.27 -12.37 0.82
N GLU A 57 7.41 -11.69 0.82
CA GLU A 57 8.04 -11.18 2.04
C GLU A 57 7.20 -10.07 2.68
N LEU A 58 6.67 -9.14 1.86
CA LEU A 58 5.74 -8.11 2.30
C LEU A 58 4.49 -8.73 2.94
N GLU A 59 3.89 -9.73 2.28
CA GLU A 59 2.70 -10.42 2.77
C GLU A 59 2.99 -11.19 4.07
N ALA A 60 4.17 -11.83 4.18
CA ALA A 60 4.59 -12.49 5.41
C ALA A 60 4.70 -11.49 6.57
N VAL A 61 5.22 -10.27 6.34
CA VAL A 61 5.22 -9.19 7.34
C VAL A 61 3.79 -8.78 7.72
N ARG A 62 2.91 -8.60 6.73
CA ARG A 62 1.50 -8.21 6.93
C ARG A 62 0.74 -9.24 7.79
N ILE A 63 0.90 -10.52 7.49
CA ILE A 63 0.28 -11.63 8.24
C ILE A 63 0.82 -11.67 9.67
N ARG A 64 2.15 -11.60 9.88
CA ARG A 64 2.73 -11.56 11.23
C ARG A 64 2.20 -10.38 12.06
N LYS A 65 2.01 -9.21 11.46
CA LYS A 65 1.43 -8.04 12.15
C LYS A 65 -0.03 -8.27 12.51
N ARG A 66 -0.82 -8.84 11.59
CA ARG A 66 -2.23 -9.19 11.83
C ARG A 66 -2.38 -10.19 12.97
N ASP A 67 -1.52 -11.21 13.02
CA ASP A 67 -1.61 -12.24 14.05
C ASP A 67 -1.19 -11.70 15.43
N LYS A 68 -0.25 -10.74 15.48
CA LYS A 68 0.20 -10.09 16.73
C LYS A 68 -0.77 -9.02 17.24
N ARG A 69 -1.30 -8.17 16.36
CA ARG A 69 -2.08 -6.96 16.71
C ARG A 69 -3.59 -7.12 16.50
N GLY A 70 -4.02 -8.26 15.97
CA GLY A 70 -5.33 -8.40 15.39
C GLY A 70 -5.39 -7.81 13.97
N GLY A 71 -6.44 -8.17 13.23
CA GLY A 71 -6.74 -7.60 11.92
C GLY A 71 -7.96 -6.71 11.95
N PHE A 72 -8.12 -5.88 10.92
CA PHE A 72 -9.30 -5.03 10.74
C PHE A 72 -10.62 -5.83 10.64
N GLY A 73 -10.56 -7.13 10.35
CA GLY A 73 -11.72 -8.02 10.28
C GLY A 73 -12.48 -8.22 11.60
N GLN A 74 -11.84 -8.01 12.76
CA GLN A 74 -12.54 -8.03 14.05
C GLN A 74 -13.19 -6.68 14.40
N ARG A 75 -13.10 -5.67 13.50
CA ARG A 75 -13.43 -4.26 13.77
C ARG A 75 -12.67 -3.68 14.97
N LEU A 76 -11.59 -4.33 15.40
CA LEU A 76 -10.69 -3.83 16.41
C LEU A 76 -9.71 -2.89 15.72
N PHE A 77 -9.73 -1.62 16.13
CA PHE A 77 -8.76 -0.62 15.72
C PHE A 77 -7.78 -0.42 16.88
N LEU A 78 -6.52 -0.75 16.67
CA LEU A 78 -5.48 -0.55 17.69
C LEU A 78 -5.17 0.95 17.75
N ILE A 79 -5.53 1.60 18.87
CA ILE A 79 -5.36 3.05 19.07
C ILE A 79 -3.89 3.39 19.38
N GLU A 80 -3.13 2.47 19.97
CA GLU A 80 -1.71 2.66 20.28
C GLU A 80 -1.00 1.30 20.39
N ALA A 81 0.20 1.21 19.81
CA ALA A 81 1.14 0.13 20.07
C ALA A 81 2.41 0.80 20.61
N ASP A 82 2.70 0.65 21.90
CA ASP A 82 4.00 1.02 22.43
C ASP A 82 5.10 0.29 21.63
N GLU A 83 6.19 1.02 21.36
CA GLU A 83 7.25 0.76 20.36
C GLU A 83 7.76 -0.70 20.23
#